data_AF-A0AAN7V296-F1
#
_entry.id   AF-A0AAN7V296-F1
#
_cell.length_a   1.000
_cell.length_b   1.000
_cell.length_c   1.000
_cell.angle_alpha   90.00
_cell.angle_beta   90.00
_cell.angle_gamma   90.00
#
_symmetry.space_group_name_H-M   'P 1'
#
loop_
_entity.id
_entity.type
_entity.pdbx_description
1 polymer ?
#
loop_
_entity_poly.entity_id
_entity_poly.type
_entity_poly.pdbx_seq_one_letter_code
_entity_poly.pdbx_strand_id
1 'polypeptide(L)'
;MNQYSSVQKLQPWEKTWEKPSFDSGRPSAKTQLAYWENEKIRAVNDGKHEKNKREPSLELITKYEKKIEEANLEIERWGIKLQLEDATEEQRESLELKLKDVEKRLAVFRGEVVDDASNNGN
;
A
#
# COMPACT_ATOMS: atom_id res chain seq x y z
N MET A 1 23.99 8.28 42.40
CA MET A 1 22.64 8.69 41.93
C MET A 1 22.80 9.40 40.59
N ASN A 2 22.34 8.77 39.51
CA ASN A 2 21.48 9.32 38.45
C ASN A 2 21.49 8.37 37.25
N GLN A 3 20.46 7.54 37.17
CA GLN A 3 20.11 6.76 35.99
C GLN A 3 19.21 7.62 35.11
N TYR A 4 19.74 8.17 34.01
CA TYR A 4 18.90 8.66 32.92
C TYR A 4 18.66 7.51 31.95
N SER A 5 17.71 6.64 32.28
CA SER A 5 17.07 5.79 31.27
C SER A 5 16.14 6.68 30.46
N SER A 6 16.64 7.18 29.33
CA SER A 6 15.81 7.83 28.30
C SER A 6 14.89 6.80 27.68
N VAL A 7 13.76 6.51 28.32
CA VAL A 7 12.65 5.83 27.67
C VAL A 7 12.04 6.85 26.71
N GLN A 8 12.50 6.84 25.46
CA GLN A 8 11.81 7.52 24.37
C GLN A 8 10.40 6.94 24.31
N LYS A 9 9.42 7.72 24.78
CA LYS A 9 8.01 7.39 24.63
C LYS A 9 7.68 7.47 23.15
N LEU A 10 7.67 6.31 22.49
CA LEU A 10 7.16 6.19 21.14
C LEU A 10 5.77 6.81 21.10
N GLN A 11 5.59 7.78 20.22
CA GLN A 11 4.31 8.42 19.99
C GLN A 11 3.29 7.37 19.53
N PRO A 12 1.97 7.54 19.77
CA PRO A 12 0.98 6.51 19.45
C PRO A 12 1.00 6.02 17.99
N TRP A 13 1.50 6.84 17.06
CA TRP A 13 1.65 6.51 15.65
C TRP A 13 2.96 5.78 15.31
N GLU A 14 3.94 5.75 16.21
CA GLU A 14 5.22 5.05 16.08
C GLU A 14 5.14 3.58 16.49
N LYS A 15 3.94 3.05 16.84
CA LYS A 15 3.74 1.59 16.91
C LYS A 15 4.11 1.01 15.57
N THR A 16 5.27 0.39 15.44
CA THR A 16 5.71 -0.33 14.26
C THR A 16 4.73 -1.46 14.00
N TRP A 17 3.76 -1.25 13.10
CA TRP A 17 3.06 -2.34 12.47
C TRP A 17 4.08 -2.96 11.52
N GLU A 18 4.78 -3.96 12.04
CA GLU A 18 5.69 -4.74 11.23
C GLU A 18 4.91 -5.27 10.03
N LYS A 19 5.53 -5.17 8.84
CA LYS A 19 5.02 -5.81 7.65
C LYS A 19 4.72 -7.28 8.02
N PRO A 20 3.51 -7.80 7.78
CA PRO A 20 3.14 -9.12 8.26
C PRO A 20 4.22 -10.14 7.87
N SER A 21 4.81 -10.78 8.89
CA SER A 21 5.86 -11.78 8.73
C SER A 21 5.31 -12.96 7.96
N PHE A 22 6.02 -13.35 6.90
CA PHE A 22 5.60 -14.34 5.91
C PHE A 22 5.76 -15.80 6.37
N ASP A 23 5.55 -16.11 7.65
CA ASP A 23 5.66 -17.47 8.14
C ASP A 23 4.29 -18.18 8.15
N SER A 24 4.16 -19.18 7.27
CA SER A 24 3.16 -20.28 7.26
C SER A 24 1.71 -20.01 6.83
N GLY A 25 1.29 -18.79 6.50
CA GLY A 25 -0.04 -18.53 5.91
C GLY A 25 -0.05 -17.27 5.06
N ARG A 26 -0.56 -17.36 3.82
CA ARG A 26 -0.72 -16.19 2.94
C ARG A 26 -1.69 -15.23 3.66
N PRO A 27 -1.27 -14.00 4.01
CA PRO A 27 -2.13 -13.08 4.76
C PRO A 27 -3.42 -12.80 3.98
N SER A 28 -4.56 -12.81 4.67
CA SER A 28 -5.88 -12.59 4.05
C SER A 28 -5.95 -11.24 3.33
N ALA A 29 -6.85 -11.11 2.35
CA ALA A 29 -7.07 -9.84 1.65
C ALA A 29 -7.41 -8.71 2.64
N LYS A 30 -8.18 -9.01 3.69
CA LYS A 30 -8.51 -8.08 4.77
C LYS A 30 -7.28 -7.61 5.56
N THR A 31 -6.37 -8.52 5.90
CA THR A 31 -5.12 -8.16 6.59
C THR A 31 -4.24 -7.27 5.71
N GLN A 32 -4.15 -7.57 4.42
CA GLN A 32 -3.39 -6.77 3.47
C GLN A 32 -3.99 -5.38 3.25
N LEU A 33 -5.33 -5.28 3.14
CA LEU A 33 -6.03 -4.01 3.01
C LEU A 33 -5.72 -3.10 4.21
N ALA A 34 -5.86 -3.63 5.43
CA ALA A 34 -5.56 -2.88 6.65
C ALA A 34 -4.09 -2.44 6.74
N TYR A 35 -3.15 -3.27 6.26
CA TYR A 35 -1.74 -2.89 6.20
C TYR A 35 -1.53 -1.68 5.29
N TRP A 36 -2.05 -1.70 4.07
CA TRP A 36 -1.85 -0.63 3.10
C TRP A 36 -2.59 0.66 3.45
N GLU A 37 -3.77 0.57 4.07
CA GLU A 37 -4.47 1.73 4.64
C GLU A 37 -3.60 2.44 5.70
N ASN A 38 -2.93 1.67 6.56
CA ASN A 38 -2.02 2.22 7.56
C ASN A 38 -0.76 2.83 6.93
N GLU A 39 -0.17 2.18 5.93
CA GLU A 39 0.98 2.72 5.20
C GLU A 39 0.64 4.05 4.50
N LYS A 40 -0.55 4.16 3.91
CA LYS A 40 -1.05 5.42 3.34
C LYS A 40 -1.14 6.51 4.40
N ILE A 41 -1.73 6.21 5.56
CA ILE A 41 -1.86 7.17 6.66
C ILE A 41 -0.48 7.65 7.14
N ARG A 42 0.48 6.73 7.28
CA ARG A 42 1.87 7.08 7.64
C ARG A 42 2.50 8.00 6.60
N ALA A 43 2.46 7.63 5.33
CA ALA A 43 3.06 8.42 4.27
C ALA A 43 2.43 9.82 4.15
N VAL A 44 1.12 9.95 4.36
CA VAL A 44 0.43 11.26 4.44
C VAL A 44 0.96 12.09 5.61
N ASN A 45 1.05 11.48 6.80
CA ASN A 45 1.53 12.18 8.00
C ASN A 45 2.99 12.60 7.88
N ASP A 46 3.86 11.70 7.42
CA ASP A 46 5.28 11.96 7.22
C ASP A 46 5.50 13.03 6.15
N GLY A 47 4.75 12.97 5.04
CA GLY A 47 4.77 13.98 3.99
C GLY A 47 4.28 15.35 4.48
N LYS A 48 3.24 15.39 5.31
CA LYS A 48 2.77 16.63 5.94
C LYS A 48 3.81 17.19 6.91
N HIS A 49 4.43 16.33 7.73
CA HIS A 49 5.48 16.76 8.66
C HIS A 49 6.69 17.32 7.92
N GLU A 50 7.13 16.65 6.86
CA GLU A 50 8.24 17.10 6.00
C GLU A 50 7.96 18.47 5.37
N LYS A 51 6.76 18.68 4.83
CA LYS A 51 6.33 19.97 4.25
C LYS A 51 6.33 21.12 5.26
N ASN A 52 6.19 20.81 6.55
CA ASN A 52 6.13 21.81 7.63
C ASN A 52 7.50 22.07 8.29
N LYS A 53 8.57 21.40 7.86
CA LYS A 53 9.92 21.70 8.35
C LYS A 53 10.37 23.09 7.88
N ARG A 54 11.28 23.70 8.63
CA ARG A 54 11.92 24.97 8.24
C ARG A 54 12.62 24.87 6.89
N GLU A 55 13.22 23.72 6.62
CA GLU A 55 13.86 23.38 5.35
C GLU A 55 13.27 22.05 4.86
N PRO A 56 12.22 22.08 4.03
CA PRO A 56 11.59 20.87 3.51
C PRO A 56 12.45 20.20 2.44
N SER A 57 12.58 18.87 2.51
CA SER A 57 13.21 18.08 1.45
C SER A 57 12.21 17.71 0.36
N LEU A 58 12.39 18.27 -0.84
CA LEU A 58 11.58 17.92 -2.02
C LEU A 58 11.68 16.43 -2.36
N GLU A 59 12.87 15.82 -2.22
CA GLU A 59 13.08 14.40 -2.47
C GLU A 59 12.23 13.53 -1.53
N LEU A 60 12.21 13.86 -0.23
CA LEU A 60 11.39 13.15 0.74
C LEU A 60 9.90 13.35 0.47
N ILE A 61 9.49 14.57 0.13
CA ILE A 61 8.09 14.87 -0.25
C ILE A 61 7.67 14.00 -1.43
N THR A 62 8.45 13.98 -2.52
CA THR A 62 8.17 13.15 -3.69
C THR A 62 8.16 11.66 -3.34
N LYS A 63 9.06 11.21 -2.45
CA LYS A 63 9.07 9.83 -1.95
C LYS A 63 7.78 9.47 -1.22
N TYR A 64 7.26 10.35 -0.36
CA TYR A 64 6.00 10.12 0.34
C TYR A 64 4.81 10.16 -0.61
N GLU A 65 4.80 11.07 -1.58
CA GLU A 65 3.75 11.14 -2.61
C GLU A 65 3.70 9.85 -3.45
N LYS A 66 4.85 9.33 -3.88
CA LYS A 66 4.92 8.01 -4.53
C LYS A 66 4.41 6.87 -3.64
N LYS A 67 4.77 6.85 -2.35
CA LYS A 67 4.25 5.83 -1.42
C LYS A 67 2.73 5.90 -1.25
N ILE A 68 2.17 7.11 -1.22
CA ILE A 68 0.71 7.30 -1.14
C ILE A 68 0.03 6.74 -2.39
N GLU A 69 0.60 7.00 -3.57
CA GLU A 69 0.09 6.49 -4.83
C GLU A 69 0.16 4.96 -4.90
N GLU A 70 1.30 4.37 -4.52
CA GLU A 70 1.45 2.92 -4.41
C GLU A 70 0.42 2.30 -3.46
N ALA A 71 0.27 2.90 -2.27
CA ALA A 71 -0.69 2.42 -1.28
C ALA A 71 -2.14 2.52 -1.78
N ASN A 72 -2.50 3.57 -2.53
CA ASN A 72 -3.84 3.67 -3.12
C ASN A 72 -4.12 2.51 -4.09
N LEU A 73 -3.15 2.18 -4.95
CA LEU A 73 -3.28 1.10 -5.91
C LEU A 73 -3.35 -0.28 -5.23
N GLU A 74 -2.54 -0.52 -4.19
CA GLU A 74 -2.62 -1.76 -3.41
C GLU A 74 -3.92 -1.86 -2.61
N ILE A 75 -4.42 -0.76 -2.03
CA ILE A 75 -5.74 -0.72 -1.38
C ILE A 75 -6.84 -1.10 -2.38
N GLU A 76 -6.80 -0.53 -3.60
CA GLU A 76 -7.74 -0.86 -4.67
C GLU A 76 -7.67 -2.36 -5.01
N ARG A 77 -6.46 -2.89 -5.23
CA ARG A 77 -6.22 -4.30 -5.54
C ARG A 77 -6.74 -5.24 -4.46
N TRP A 78 -6.40 -5.00 -3.20
CA TRP A 78 -6.82 -5.85 -2.08
C TRP A 78 -8.31 -5.68 -1.76
N GLY A 79 -8.88 -4.51 -1.99
CA GLY A 79 -10.32 -4.26 -1.91
C GLY A 79 -11.10 -5.10 -2.93
N ILE A 80 -10.62 -5.17 -4.17
CA ILE A 80 -11.23 -6.02 -5.22
C ILE A 80 -11.07 -7.50 -4.86
N LYS A 81 -9.89 -7.93 -4.39
CA LYS A 81 -9.68 -9.32 -3.94
C LYS A 81 -10.60 -9.72 -2.80
N LEU A 82 -10.81 -8.81 -1.85
CA LEU A 82 -11.76 -9.04 -0.75
C LEU A 82 -13.20 -9.16 -1.28
N GLN A 83 -13.60 -8.32 -2.25
CA GLN A 83 -14.91 -8.45 -2.89
C GLN A 83 -15.06 -9.78 -3.65
N LEU A 84 -13.99 -10.27 -4.29
CA LEU A 84 -13.98 -11.56 -4.99
C LEU A 84 -14.16 -12.78 -4.08
N GLU A 85 -13.80 -12.68 -2.79
CA GLU A 85 -14.01 -13.76 -1.82
C GLU A 85 -15.50 -14.06 -1.60
N ASP A 86 -16.34 -13.02 -1.66
CA ASP A 86 -17.79 -13.09 -1.43
C ASP A 86 -18.63 -12.86 -2.72
N ALA A 87 -17.99 -12.76 -3.89
CA ALA A 87 -18.66 -12.43 -5.15
C ALA A 87 -19.53 -13.56 -5.67
N THR A 88 -20.68 -13.19 -6.25
CA THR A 88 -21.47 -14.12 -7.09
C THR A 88 -20.74 -14.40 -8.41
N GLU A 89 -21.11 -15.48 -9.10
CA GLU A 89 -20.61 -15.79 -10.46
C GLU A 89 -20.79 -14.61 -11.42
N GLU A 90 -21.94 -13.95 -11.37
CA GLU A 90 -22.29 -12.80 -12.20
C GLU A 90 -21.39 -11.57 -11.94
N GLN A 91 -20.90 -11.41 -10.71
CA GLN A 91 -20.03 -10.31 -10.31
C GLN A 91 -18.55 -10.62 -10.53
N ARG A 92 -18.19 -11.91 -10.50
CA ARG A 92 -16.81 -12.39 -10.55
C ARG A 92 -16.07 -11.92 -11.81
N GLU A 93 -16.67 -12.06 -12.99
CA GLU A 93 -16.03 -11.65 -14.25
C GLU A 93 -15.68 -10.15 -14.26
N SER A 94 -16.61 -9.29 -13.82
CA SER A 94 -16.38 -7.85 -13.75
C SER A 94 -15.28 -7.49 -12.75
N LEU A 95 -15.25 -8.16 -11.60
CA LEU A 95 -14.24 -7.93 -10.56
C LEU A 95 -12.86 -8.45 -10.99
N GLU A 96 -12.78 -9.58 -11.71
CA GLU A 96 -11.53 -10.11 -12.25
C GLU A 96 -10.93 -9.18 -13.31
N LEU A 97 -11.76 -8.60 -14.18
CA LEU A 97 -11.32 -7.58 -15.15
C LEU A 97 -10.77 -6.33 -14.45
N LYS A 98 -11.46 -5.83 -13.42
CA LYS A 98 -10.97 -4.70 -12.61
C LYS A 98 -9.67 -5.03 -11.89
N LEU A 99 -9.55 -6.25 -11.34
CA LEU A 99 -8.34 -6.69 -10.66
C LEU A 99 -7.15 -6.67 -11.63
N LYS A 100 -7.34 -7.18 -12.85
CA LYS A 100 -6.31 -7.19 -13.89
C LYS A 100 -5.86 -5.77 -14.27
N ASP A 101 -6.80 -4.84 -14.42
CA ASP A 101 -6.48 -3.44 -14.71
C ASP A 101 -5.63 -2.79 -13.61
N VAL A 102 -6.01 -2.99 -12.35
CA VAL A 102 -5.27 -2.46 -11.19
C VAL A 102 -3.89 -3.11 -11.07
N GLU A 103 -3.77 -4.41 -11.29
CA GLU A 103 -2.48 -5.11 -11.30
C GLU A 103 -1.56 -4.60 -12.41
N LYS A 104 -2.11 -4.28 -13.59
CA LYS A 104 -1.36 -3.62 -14.67
C LYS A 104 -0.90 -2.22 -14.27
N ARG A 105 -1.78 -1.41 -13.69
CA ARG A 105 -1.43 -0.05 -13.19
C ARG A 105 -0.34 -0.11 -12.13
N LEU A 106 -0.38 -1.09 -11.22
CA LEU A 106 0.67 -1.33 -10.23
C LEU A 106 2.02 -1.71 -10.86
N ALA A 107 2.00 -2.62 -11.83
CA ALA A 107 3.21 -3.04 -12.53
C ALA A 107 3.86 -1.83 -13.24
N VAL A 108 3.08 -1.05 -13.98
CA VAL A 108 3.55 0.19 -14.64
C VAL A 108 4.10 1.18 -13.60
N PHE A 109 3.39 1.39 -12.50
CA PHE A 109 3.83 2.29 -11.43
C PHE A 109 5.18 1.86 -10.83
N ARG A 110 5.39 0.56 -10.65
CA ARG A 110 6.65 -0.04 -10.16
C ARG A 110 7.77 -0.07 -11.21
N GLY A 111 7.48 0.30 -12.46
CA GLY A 111 8.42 0.20 -13.58
C GLY A 111 8.65 -1.23 -14.06
N GLU A 112 7.72 -2.14 -13.77
CA GLU A 112 7.73 -3.51 -14.29
C GLU A 112 7.33 -3.49 -15.77
N VAL A 113 8.01 -4.28 -16.59
CA VAL A 113 7.65 -4.46 -18.00
C VAL A 113 6.35 -5.27 -18.05
N VAL A 114 5.28 -4.64 -18.55
CA VAL A 114 4.01 -5.33 -18.79
C VAL A 114 3.98 -5.77 -20.25
N ASP A 115 4.17 -7.07 -20.51
CA ASP A 115 3.96 -7.61 -21.85
C ASP A 115 2.46 -7.63 -22.15
N ASP A 116 2.01 -6.71 -23.01
CA ASP A 116 0.68 -6.75 -23.62
C ASP A 116 0.62 -7.84 -24.70
N ALA A 117 0.78 -9.10 -24.30
CA ALA A 117 0.49 -10.26 -25.14
C ALA A 117 -1.04 -10.48 -25.19
N SER A 118 -1.76 -9.53 -25.78
CA SER A 118 -3.14 -9.67 -26.25
C SER A 118 -3.37 -8.70 -27.39
N ASN A 119 -2.59 -8.87 -28.47
CA ASN A 119 -3.01 -8.39 -29.78
C ASN A 119 -3.56 -9.60 -30.54
N ASN A 120 -4.88 -9.55 -30.78
CA ASN A 120 -5.70 -10.59 -31.38
C ASN A 120 -5.09 -11.18 -32.65
N GLY A 121 -4.94 -12.50 -32.67
CA GLY A 121 -5.11 -13.26 -33.90
C GLY A 121 -6.61 -13.47 -34.12
N ASN A 122 -7.21 -12.69 -35.02
CA ASN A 122 -8.21 -13.13 -36.01
C ASN A 122 -8.52 -12.00 -36.99
#